data_AF-A0A964MBA4-F1
#
_entry.id   AF-A0A964MBA4-F1
#
_cell.length_a   1.000
_cell.length_b   1.000
_cell.length_c   1.000
_cell.angle_alpha   90.00
_cell.angle_beta   90.00
_cell.angle_gamma   90.00
#
_symmetry.space_group_name_H-M   'P 1'
#
loop_
_entity.id
_entity.type
_entity.pdbx_description
1 polymer ?
#
loop_
_entity_poly.entity_id
_entity_poly.type
_entity_poly.pdbx_seq_one_letter_code
_entity_poly.pdbx_strand_id
1 'polypeptide(L)' 'MNGSTADVAASVIAACRRLDQLGFVPATDGNISVRLSRDEVLITPTMVPKRLVRPSQLLVVGRDGRVR' A
#
# COMPACT_ATOMS: atom_id res chain seq x y z
N MET A 1 -5.80 -5.80 -16.12
CA MET A 1 -6.72 -5.62 -14.98
C MET A 1 -7.11 -4.16 -14.95
N ASN A 2 -8.36 -3.85 -15.31
CA ASN A 2 -8.83 -2.48 -15.56
C ASN A 2 -9.54 -1.91 -14.30
N GLY A 3 -8.88 -1.95 -13.14
CA GLY A 3 -9.37 -1.27 -11.93
C GLY A 3 -8.84 0.16 -11.89
N SER A 4 -9.67 1.11 -11.45
CA SER A 4 -9.18 2.48 -11.24
C SER A 4 -8.12 2.50 -10.13
N THR A 5 -7.23 3.48 -10.12
CA THR A 5 -6.23 3.64 -9.03
C THR A 5 -6.90 3.70 -7.65
N ALA A 6 -8.12 4.24 -7.58
CA ALA A 6 -8.92 4.28 -6.35
C ALA A 6 -9.33 2.87 -5.86
N ASP A 7 -9.74 1.98 -6.77
CA ASP A 7 -10.10 0.60 -6.43
C ASP A 7 -8.88 -0.20 -5.93
N VAL A 8 -7.73 0.05 -6.56
CA VAL A 8 -6.46 -0.55 -6.15
C VAL A 8 -6.05 -0.05 -4.76
N ALA A 9 -6.16 1.25 -4.51
CA ALA A 9 -5.90 1.85 -3.20
C ALA A 9 -6.81 1.27 -2.10
N ALA A 10 -8.11 1.14 -2.38
CA ALA A 10 -9.06 0.51 -1.46
C ALA A 10 -8.68 -0.94 -1.14
N SER A 11 -8.25 -1.71 -2.14
CA SER A 11 -7.80 -3.09 -1.97
C SER A 11 -6.53 -3.19 -1.11
N VAL A 12 -5.55 -2.30 -1.30
CA VAL A 12 -4.34 -2.22 -0.47
C VAL A 12 -4.69 -1.91 0.99
N ILE A 13 -5.63 -1.00 1.23
CA ILE A 13 -6.07 -0.65 2.59
C ILE A 13 -6.84 -1.80 3.24
N ALA A 14 -7.69 -2.51 2.49
CA ALA A 14 -8.35 -3.71 2.98
C ALA A 14 -7.34 -4.79 3.40
N ALA A 15 -6.29 -5.00 2.59
CA ALA A 15 -5.20 -5.92 2.93
C ALA A 15 -4.45 -5.46 4.20
N CYS A 16 -4.14 -4.17 4.34
CA CYS A 16 -3.53 -3.60 5.55
C CYS A 16 -4.33 -3.93 6.80
N ARG A 17 -5.65 -3.70 6.76
CA ARG A 17 -6.55 -3.98 7.90
C ARG A 17 -6.64 -5.47 8.20
N ARG A 18 -6.69 -6.31 7.17
CA ARG A 18 -6.75 -7.76 7.34
C ARG A 18 -5.48 -8.31 7.99
N LEU A 19 -4.30 -7.85 7.57
CA LEU A 19 -3.02 -8.27 8.17
C LEU A 19 -2.87 -7.78 9.61
N ASP A 20 -3.30 -6.55 9.91
CA ASP A 20 -3.30 -6.01 11.28
C ASP A 20 -4.23 -6.82 12.20
N GLN A 21 -5.45 -7.14 11.75
CA GLN A 21 -6.40 -8.00 12.48
C GLN A 21 -5.87 -9.42 12.73
N LEU A 22 -4.98 -9.92 11.89
CA LEU A 22 -4.30 -11.22 12.08
C LEU A 22 -3.09 -11.15 13.00
N GLY A 23 -2.64 -9.95 13.38
CA GLY A 23 -1.42 -9.75 14.15
C GLY A 23 -0.13 -9.96 13.34
N PHE A 24 -0.18 -9.94 12.01
CA PHE A 24 0.98 -10.21 11.14
C PHE A 24 1.87 -8.99 10.89
N VAL A 25 1.41 -7.80 11.28
CA VAL A 25 2.11 -6.52 11.09
C VAL A 25 2.06 -5.71 12.39
N PRO A 26 2.68 -6.20 13.48
CA PRO A 26 2.64 -5.54 14.78
C PRO A 26 3.27 -4.14 14.71
N ALA A 27 2.75 -3.21 15.51
CA ALA A 27 3.17 -1.81 15.53
C ALA A 27 3.18 -1.16 14.13
N THR A 28 4.35 -0.96 13.54
CA THR A 28 4.55 -0.32 12.22
C THR A 28 5.17 -1.27 11.19
N ASP A 29 5.29 -2.55 11.53
CA ASP A 29 6.04 -3.53 10.74
C ASP A 29 5.39 -3.82 9.37
N GLY A 30 6.24 -4.25 8.43
CA GLY A 30 5.88 -4.62 7.07
C GLY A 30 5.47 -3.45 6.17
N ASN A 31 5.29 -3.75 4.90
CA ASN A 31 4.71 -2.86 3.90
C ASN A 31 3.87 -3.69 2.93
N ILE A 32 2.96 -3.02 2.23
CA ILE A 32 2.15 -3.62 1.18
C ILE A 32 2.35 -2.77 -0.06
N SER A 33 2.58 -3.46 -1.18
CA SER A 33 2.75 -2.83 -2.48
C SER A 33 2.06 -3.62 -3.56
N VAL A 34 1.56 -2.94 -4.59
CA VAL A 34 0.93 -3.55 -5.76
C VAL A 34 1.46 -2.89 -7.02
N ARG A 35 1.76 -3.70 -8.03
CA ARG A 35 2.23 -3.23 -9.33
C ARG A 35 1.07 -2.57 -10.08
N LEU A 36 1.20 -1.28 -10.41
CA LEU A 36 0.21 -0.55 -11.21
C LEU A 36 0.46 -0.71 -12.72
N SER A 37 1.73 -0.70 -13.11
CA SER A 37 2.18 -0.81 -14.50
C SER A 37 3.53 -1.54 -14.58
N ARG A 38 4.16 -1.57 -15.76
CA ARG A 38 5.50 -2.12 -15.92
C ARG A 38 6.52 -1.39 -15.03
N ASP A 39 6.34 -0.08 -14.88
CA ASP A 39 7.35 0.83 -14.32
C ASP A 39 6.93 1.47 -12.99
N GLU A 40 5.69 1.24 -12.52
CA GLU A 40 5.14 1.85 -11.32
C GLU A 40 4.54 0.84 -10.33
N VAL A 41 4.65 1.18 -9.04
CA VAL A 41 4.13 0.42 -7.91
C VAL A 41 3.42 1.38 -6.96
N LEU A 42 2.22 1.03 -6.50
CA LEU A 42 1.57 1.69 -5.37
C LEU A 42 2.04 1.04 -4.07
N ILE A 43 2.51 1.82 -3.10
CA ILE A 43 3.08 1.31 -1.85
C ILE A 43 2.56 2.09 -0.63
N THR A 44 2.46 1.40 0.51
CA THR A 44 2.14 2.02 1.81
C THR A 44 3.33 2.81 2.38
N PRO A 45 3.08 3.89 3.14
CA PRO A 45 4.15 4.67 3.77
C PRO A 45 4.87 3.83 4.84
N THR A 46 6.15 4.12 5.04
CA THR A 46 6.93 3.55 6.15
C THR A 46 6.50 4.14 7.49
N MET A 47 6.74 3.40 8.58
CA MET A 47 6.48 3.84 9.96
C MET A 47 5.03 4.24 10.28
N VAL A 48 4.06 3.75 9.50
CA VAL A 48 2.62 3.91 9.77
C VAL A 48 2.00 2.55 10.10
N PRO A 49 1.30 2.41 11.24
CA PRO A 49 0.58 1.19 11.56
C PRO A 49 -0.43 0.82 10.47
N LYS A 50 -0.51 -0.45 10.06
CA LYS A 50 -1.29 -0.84 8.88
C LYS A 50 -2.80 -0.60 9.05
N ARG A 51 -3.35 -0.71 10.26
CA ARG A 51 -4.73 -0.26 10.54
C ARG A 51 -4.99 1.24 10.32
N LEU A 52 -3.96 2.09 10.32
CA LEU A 52 -4.07 3.55 10.23
C LEU A 52 -3.74 4.11 8.84
N VAL A 53 -3.33 3.28 7.88
CA VAL A 53 -3.02 3.73 6.52
C VAL A 53 -4.24 4.33 5.86
N ARG A 54 -4.09 5.55 5.33
CA ARG A 54 -5.12 6.29 4.59
C ARG A 54 -4.82 6.32 3.09
N PRO A 55 -5.84 6.44 2.22
CA PRO A 55 -5.64 6.52 0.77
C PRO A 55 -4.66 7.63 0.36
N SER A 56 -4.75 8.80 1.00
CA SER A 56 -3.90 9.96 0.71
C SER A 56 -2.43 9.79 1.10
N GLN A 57 -2.07 8.72 1.81
CA GLN A 57 -0.70 8.42 2.21
C GLN A 57 -0.04 7.36 1.32
N LEU A 58 -0.79 6.73 0.41
CA LEU A 58 -0.22 5.79 -0.54
C LEU A 58 0.64 6.54 -1.55
N LEU A 59 1.76 5.93 -1.91
CA LEU A 59 2.77 6.52 -2.78
C LEU A 59 2.83 5.72 -4.08
N VAL A 60 2.93 6.40 -5.22
CA VAL A 60 3.36 5.76 -6.45
C VAL A 60 4.89 5.88 -6.52
N VAL A 61 5.56 4.75 -6.67
CA VAL A 61 7.02 4.69 -6.80
C VAL A 61 7.39 4.03 -8.11
N GLY A 62 8.40 4.60 -8.77
CA GLY A 62 9.03 3.99 -9.92
C GLY A 62 9.84 2.76 -9.54
N ARG A 63 10.19 1.94 -10.55
CA ARG A 63 11.12 0.80 -10.38
C ARG A 63 12.54 1.22 -9.94
N ASP A 64 12.87 2.50 -10.07
CA ASP A 64 14.09 3.14 -9.57
C ASP A 64 14.02 3.52 -8.08
N GLY A 65 12.88 3.26 -7.41
CA GLY A 65 12.67 3.59 -6.00
C GLY A 65 12.34 5.07 -5.75
N ARG A 66 12.14 5.89 -6.79
CA ARG A 66 11.77 7.31 -6.62
C ARG A 66 10.26 7.48 -6.67
N VAL A 67 9.75 8.39 -5.84
CA VAL A 67 8.33 8.79 -5.86
C VAL A 67 7.98 9.44 -7.21
N ARG A 68 6.75 9.23 -7.68
CA ARG A 68 6.15 9.83 -8.88
C ARG A 68 5.06 10.81 -8.49
#